data_AF-A0A8T2RCK2-F1
#
_entry.id   AF-A0A8T2RCK2-F1
#
_cell.length_a   1.000
_cell.length_b   1.000
_cell.length_c   1.000
_cell.angle_alpha   90.00
_cell.angle_beta   90.00
_cell.angle_gamma   90.00
#
_symmetry.space_group_name_H-M   'P 1'
#
loop_
_entity.id
_entity.type
_entity.pdbx_description
1 polymer ?
#
loop_
_entity_poly.entity_id
_entity_poly.type
_entity_poly.pdbx_seq_one_letter_code
_entity_poly.pdbx_strand_id
1 'polypeptide(L)'
;MEMPAFLRVAFLFTSAIFLGSLSGWSEAQATTVRLHNSCSYTVCAKYWVPNSSIGGACSQQAPGGVWSVGVNGAWSAATMWAIANTGCSGQACNTGPPSGVTQFEFTIASSGGNDYCDVSSIAGYNIAMRVVPTNGACPTIICRGQNGKSCPSGYYPGGPDMTKACASGSTDYDVYLCG
;
A
#
# COMPACT_ATOMS: atom_id res chain seq x y z
N MET A 1 6.46 7.11 67.88
CA MET A 1 6.10 6.02 68.80
C MET A 1 5.59 4.90 67.92
N GLU A 2 6.51 4.17 67.29
CA GLU A 2 7.19 2.97 67.81
C GLU A 2 6.41 1.71 67.40
N MET A 3 7.06 0.89 66.57
CA MET A 3 6.66 -0.47 66.20
C MET A 3 6.80 -1.43 67.40
N PRO A 4 6.31 -2.67 67.29
CA PRO A 4 7.31 -3.74 67.27
C PRO A 4 7.09 -4.85 66.21
N ALA A 5 8.10 -5.02 65.36
CA ALA A 5 9.01 -6.18 65.25
C ALA A 5 8.53 -7.65 65.41
N PHE A 6 8.61 -8.34 64.26
CA PHE A 6 9.21 -9.68 63.96
C PHE A 6 8.64 -10.99 64.54
N LEU A 7 8.21 -11.87 63.60
CA LEU A 7 8.73 -13.24 63.52
C LEU A 7 8.76 -13.74 62.06
N ARG A 8 9.85 -14.39 61.68
CA ARG A 8 10.18 -14.92 60.33
C ARG A 8 9.62 -16.35 60.13
N VAL A 9 9.73 -16.83 58.88
CA VAL A 9 9.62 -18.22 58.37
C VAL A 9 8.21 -18.55 57.86
N ALA A 10 7.95 -19.05 56.64
CA ALA A 10 8.77 -19.75 55.64
C ALA A 10 8.39 -19.34 54.21
N PHE A 11 9.38 -19.37 53.30
CA PHE A 11 9.12 -19.49 51.86
C PHE A 11 8.52 -20.87 51.59
N LEU A 12 7.23 -20.90 51.26
CA LEU A 12 6.62 -22.04 50.59
C LEU A 12 6.39 -21.65 49.13
N PHE A 13 7.20 -22.24 48.26
CA PHE A 13 6.97 -22.29 46.82
C PHE A 13 5.66 -23.04 46.57
N THR A 14 4.54 -22.32 46.44
CA THR A 14 3.35 -22.84 45.79
C THR A 14 3.33 -22.32 44.37
N SER A 15 3.71 -23.19 43.44
CA SER A 15 3.61 -23.01 42.00
C SER A 15 2.16 -22.72 41.61
N ALA A 16 1.81 -21.44 41.46
CA ALA A 16 0.63 -21.04 40.72
C ALA A 16 1.01 -21.04 39.24
N ILE A 17 0.68 -22.13 38.54
CA ILE A 17 0.64 -22.14 37.08
C ILE A 17 -0.47 -21.17 36.67
N PHE A 18 -0.11 -19.92 36.41
CA PHE A 18 -0.96 -19.03 35.63
C PHE A 18 -0.99 -19.61 34.22
N LEU A 19 -2.04 -20.36 33.89
CA LEU A 19 -2.49 -20.56 32.51
C LEU A 19 -3.01 -19.20 32.01
N GLY A 20 -2.09 -18.25 31.85
CA GLY A 20 -2.33 -17.07 31.05
C GLY A 20 -2.46 -17.56 29.62
N SER A 21 -3.70 -17.67 29.14
CA SER A 21 -3.99 -17.76 27.72
C SER A 21 -3.37 -16.53 27.06
N LEU A 22 -2.15 -16.69 26.54
CA LEU A 22 -1.58 -15.83 25.52
C LEU A 22 -2.47 -16.08 24.29
N SER A 23 -3.64 -15.44 24.24
CA SER A 23 -4.29 -15.19 22.97
C SER A 23 -3.27 -14.40 22.17
N GLY A 24 -2.61 -15.08 21.22
CA GLY A 24 -1.82 -14.40 20.21
C GLY A 24 -2.81 -13.53 19.44
N TRP A 25 -2.85 -12.25 19.77
CA TRP A 25 -3.49 -11.25 18.94
C TRP A 25 -2.64 -11.23 17.67
N SER A 26 -3.06 -11.96 16.64
CA SER A 26 -2.52 -11.75 15.30
C SER A 26 -3.06 -10.39 14.87
N GLU A 27 -2.27 -9.34 15.09
CA GLU A 27 -2.47 -8.10 14.36
C GLU A 27 -2.37 -8.48 12.88
N ALA A 28 -3.48 -8.38 12.14
CA ALA A 28 -3.41 -8.47 10.69
C ALA A 28 -2.42 -7.40 10.23
N GLN A 29 -1.26 -7.81 9.71
CA GLN A 29 -0.28 -6.85 9.21
C GLN A 29 -0.92 -6.09 8.06
N ALA A 30 -1.11 -4.78 8.25
CA ALA A 30 -1.63 -3.90 7.22
C ALA A 30 -0.53 -3.69 6.16
N THR A 31 -0.79 -4.10 4.91
CA THR A 31 0.06 -3.75 3.77
C THR A 31 0.04 -2.23 3.58
N THR A 32 1.21 -1.60 3.47
CA THR A 32 1.31 -0.18 3.17
C THR A 32 1.67 0.04 1.71
N VAL A 33 0.91 0.91 1.03
CA VAL A 33 1.28 1.43 -0.29
C VAL A 33 1.83 2.84 -0.13
N ARG A 34 3.07 3.07 -0.56
CA ARG A 34 3.78 4.35 -0.43
C ARG A 34 4.01 4.94 -1.80
N LEU A 35 3.39 6.08 -2.09
CA LEU A 35 3.63 6.82 -3.32
C LEU A 35 4.72 7.85 -3.09
N HIS A 36 5.80 7.75 -3.87
CA HIS A 36 6.94 8.64 -3.87
C HIS A 36 6.86 9.54 -5.11
N ASN A 37 6.80 10.86 -4.90
CA ASN A 37 6.88 11.81 -6.00
C ASN A 37 8.34 12.11 -6.35
N SER A 38 8.95 11.31 -7.22
CA SER A 38 10.31 11.58 -7.73
C SER A 38 10.33 12.53 -8.94
N CYS A 39 9.18 13.10 -9.32
CA CYS A 39 9.10 14.09 -10.38
C CYS A 39 9.65 15.44 -9.89
N SER A 40 10.11 16.28 -10.83
CA SER A 40 10.54 17.65 -10.54
C SER A 40 9.38 18.64 -10.32
N TYR A 41 8.15 18.15 -10.27
CA TYR A 41 6.93 18.94 -10.14
C TYR A 41 5.98 18.34 -9.10
N THR A 42 5.08 19.18 -8.58
CA THR A 42 4.03 18.76 -7.65
C THR A 42 2.99 17.90 -8.36
N VAL A 43 2.51 16.87 -7.67
CA VAL A 43 1.43 15.99 -8.15
C VAL A 43 0.25 15.97 -7.19
N CYS A 44 -0.91 15.67 -7.74
CA CYS A 44 -2.13 15.38 -7.02
C CYS A 44 -2.33 13.84 -7.06
N ALA A 45 -1.93 13.12 -6.01
CA ALA A 45 -2.02 11.66 -5.89
C ALA A 45 -3.38 11.21 -5.34
N LYS A 46 -3.91 10.11 -5.85
CA LYS A 46 -5.27 9.61 -5.56
C LYS A 46 -5.28 8.09 -5.51
N TYR A 47 -6.22 7.51 -4.76
CA TYR A 47 -6.55 6.10 -4.84
C TYR A 47 -8.06 5.89 -4.67
N TRP A 48 -8.54 4.75 -5.18
CA TRP A 48 -9.94 4.34 -5.08
C TRP A 48 -10.06 2.82 -5.02
N VAL A 49 -11.04 2.33 -4.27
CA VAL A 49 -11.38 0.89 -4.18
C VAL A 49 -12.86 0.71 -4.60
N PRO A 50 -13.13 -0.01 -5.70
CA PRO A 50 -14.49 -0.25 -6.18
C PRO A 50 -15.42 -0.89 -5.14
N ASN A 51 -16.72 -0.59 -5.25
CA ASN A 51 -17.78 -1.15 -4.40
C ASN A 51 -17.55 -0.96 -2.89
N SER A 52 -16.80 0.06 -2.51
CA SER A 52 -16.50 0.40 -1.13
C SER A 52 -16.59 1.92 -0.91
N SER A 53 -16.60 2.35 0.35
CA SER A 53 -16.40 3.76 0.73
C SER A 53 -14.92 4.13 0.88
N ILE A 54 -14.01 3.24 0.45
CA ILE A 54 -12.57 3.41 0.57
C ILE A 54 -12.04 4.13 -0.67
N GLY A 55 -11.43 5.28 -0.43
CA GLY A 55 -10.81 6.12 -1.45
C GLY A 55 -10.19 7.35 -0.80
N GLY A 56 -9.27 7.99 -1.51
CA GLY A 56 -8.62 9.20 -1.06
C GLY A 56 -9.23 10.45 -1.68
N ALA A 57 -9.39 11.51 -0.89
CA ALA A 57 -9.26 12.85 -1.45
C ALA A 57 -7.85 13.01 -2.04
N CYS A 58 -7.70 13.95 -2.97
CA CYS A 58 -6.39 14.16 -3.54
C CYS A 58 -5.35 14.54 -2.48
N SER A 59 -4.21 13.87 -2.51
CA SER A 59 -3.06 14.14 -1.67
C SER A 59 -2.00 14.88 -2.46
N GLN A 60 -1.73 16.14 -2.10
CA GLN A 60 -0.75 16.95 -2.81
C GLN A 60 0.65 16.56 -2.38
N GLN A 61 1.47 16.12 -3.34
CA GLN A 61 2.84 15.72 -3.09
C GLN A 61 3.78 16.66 -3.85
N ALA A 62 4.53 17.47 -3.12
CA ALA A 62 5.64 18.25 -3.68
C ALA A 62 6.74 17.31 -4.21
N PRO A 63 7.69 17.80 -5.03
CA PRO A 63 8.87 17.02 -5.41
C PRO A 63 9.57 16.44 -4.18
N GLY A 64 9.86 15.14 -4.21
CA GLY A 64 10.43 14.38 -3.09
C GLY A 64 9.43 13.99 -1.99
N GLY A 65 8.16 14.36 -2.10
CA GLY A 65 7.11 14.00 -1.15
C GLY A 65 6.77 12.52 -1.17
N VAL A 66 6.30 12.01 -0.04
CA VAL A 66 5.86 10.61 0.14
C VAL A 66 4.48 10.58 0.77
N TRP A 67 3.55 9.84 0.17
CA TRP A 67 2.23 9.59 0.71
C TRP A 67 2.04 8.11 1.02
N SER A 68 1.69 7.78 2.27
CA SER A 68 1.44 6.40 2.71
C SER A 68 -0.04 6.13 2.88
N VAL A 69 -0.50 5.01 2.34
CA VAL A 69 -1.87 4.51 2.45
C VAL A 69 -1.82 3.12 3.08
N GLY A 70 -2.42 2.97 4.26
CA GLY A 70 -2.54 1.68 4.93
C GLY A 70 -3.74 0.89 4.41
N VAL A 71 -3.49 -0.34 3.97
CA VAL A 71 -4.52 -1.29 3.55
C VAL A 71 -4.94 -2.13 4.75
N ASN A 72 -6.09 -1.78 5.33
CA ASN A 72 -6.68 -2.51 6.44
C ASN A 72 -7.62 -3.61 5.89
N GLY A 73 -7.19 -4.87 6.00
CA GLY A 73 -7.95 -6.02 5.48
C GLY A 73 -7.74 -6.26 3.99
N ALA A 74 -8.74 -6.85 3.32
CA ALA A 74 -8.65 -7.15 1.90
C ALA A 74 -9.17 -5.98 1.06
N TRP A 75 -8.39 -5.56 0.06
CA TRP A 75 -8.84 -4.62 -0.98
C TRP A 75 -8.91 -5.36 -2.31
N SER A 76 -9.96 -5.12 -3.10
CA SER A 76 -10.15 -5.75 -4.40
C SER A 76 -10.24 -4.70 -5.49
N ALA A 77 -9.45 -4.90 -6.55
CA ALA A 77 -9.40 -4.01 -7.72
C ALA A 77 -9.15 -2.53 -7.34
N ALA A 78 -8.31 -2.29 -6.33
CA ALA A 78 -7.90 -0.95 -5.95
C ALA A 78 -7.00 -0.34 -7.04
N THR A 79 -7.04 0.97 -7.17
CA THR A 79 -6.20 1.69 -8.12
C THR A 79 -5.65 2.96 -7.50
N MET A 80 -4.38 3.27 -7.81
CA MET A 80 -3.68 4.48 -7.39
C MET A 80 -3.09 5.19 -8.61
N TRP A 81 -3.24 6.51 -8.67
CA TRP A 81 -2.76 7.33 -9.79
C TRP A 81 -2.39 8.73 -9.31
N ALA A 82 -1.78 9.51 -10.20
CA ALA A 82 -1.43 10.91 -9.93
C ALA A 82 -1.61 11.80 -11.15
N ILE A 83 -1.82 13.09 -10.91
CA ILE A 83 -1.96 14.11 -11.96
C ILE A 83 -0.91 15.20 -11.74
N ALA A 84 -0.10 15.48 -12.76
CA ALA A 84 1.01 16.43 -12.73
C ALA A 84 0.52 17.89 -12.70
N ASN A 85 1.26 18.77 -12.02
CA ASN A 85 1.05 20.23 -12.03
C ASN A 85 -0.37 20.66 -11.65
N THR A 86 -1.06 19.85 -10.84
CA THR A 86 -2.40 20.17 -10.35
C THR A 86 -2.37 20.28 -8.82
N GLY A 87 -3.03 21.30 -8.29
CA GLY A 87 -3.32 21.38 -6.87
C GLY A 87 -4.48 20.46 -6.47
N CYS A 88 -4.59 20.15 -5.18
CA CYS A 88 -5.74 19.42 -4.66
C CYS A 88 -6.92 20.36 -4.43
N SER A 89 -8.04 20.17 -5.14
CA SER A 89 -9.30 20.88 -4.84
C SER A 89 -10.05 20.30 -3.62
N GLY A 90 -9.42 19.39 -2.86
CA GLY A 90 -10.01 18.76 -1.66
C GLY A 90 -11.18 17.81 -1.92
N GLN A 91 -11.59 17.61 -3.18
CA GLN A 91 -12.68 16.69 -3.52
C GLN A 91 -12.24 15.23 -3.37
N ALA A 92 -13.06 14.43 -2.68
CA ALA A 92 -12.89 12.99 -2.56
C ALA A 92 -12.98 12.31 -3.94
N CYS A 93 -12.06 11.39 -4.25
CA CYS A 93 -12.17 10.55 -5.44
C CYS A 93 -12.99 9.31 -5.12
N ASN A 94 -14.31 9.45 -5.29
CA ASN A 94 -15.27 8.36 -5.07
C ASN A 94 -15.52 7.55 -6.36
N THR A 95 -14.83 7.88 -7.43
CA THR A 95 -14.86 7.18 -8.71
C THR A 95 -13.44 6.79 -9.08
N GLY A 96 -13.31 5.78 -9.93
CA GLY A 96 -12.03 5.37 -10.48
C GLY A 96 -11.29 6.46 -11.27
N PRO A 97 -10.13 6.10 -11.82
CA PRO A 97 -9.24 7.05 -12.46
C PRO A 97 -9.88 7.63 -13.72
N PRO A 98 -9.62 8.91 -14.03
CA PRO A 98 -10.04 9.49 -15.29
C PRO A 98 -9.26 8.87 -16.45
N SER A 99 -9.71 9.11 -17.69
CA SER A 99 -8.88 8.80 -18.86
C SER A 99 -7.60 9.66 -18.87
N GLY A 100 -6.58 9.18 -19.57
CA GLY A 100 -5.28 9.82 -19.73
C GLY A 100 -4.26 9.54 -18.61
N VAL A 101 -4.54 8.67 -17.63
CA VAL A 101 -3.62 8.46 -16.49
C VAL A 101 -3.02 7.06 -16.45
N THR A 102 -1.75 6.99 -16.03
CA THR A 102 -1.08 5.75 -15.63
C THR A 102 -1.59 5.32 -14.25
N GLN A 103 -1.85 4.02 -14.07
CA GLN A 103 -2.44 3.46 -12.86
C GLN A 103 -1.51 2.41 -12.24
N PHE A 104 -1.45 2.35 -10.92
CA PHE A 104 -1.07 1.16 -10.17
C PHE A 104 -2.34 0.44 -9.76
N GLU A 105 -2.59 -0.74 -10.33
CA GLU A 105 -3.76 -1.57 -10.02
C GLU A 105 -3.33 -2.66 -9.04
N PHE A 106 -4.10 -2.88 -7.97
CA PHE A 106 -3.74 -3.84 -6.94
C PHE A 106 -4.94 -4.45 -6.21
N THR A 107 -4.78 -5.70 -5.82
CA THR A 107 -5.67 -6.47 -4.95
C THR A 107 -4.82 -7.02 -3.81
N ILE A 108 -5.21 -6.73 -2.57
CA ILE A 108 -4.50 -7.17 -1.36
C ILE A 108 -5.36 -8.19 -0.64
N ALA A 109 -4.79 -9.35 -0.30
CA ALA A 109 -5.51 -10.38 0.46
C ALA A 109 -5.38 -10.12 1.98
N SER A 110 -6.42 -10.47 2.75
CA SER A 110 -6.47 -10.21 4.20
C SER A 110 -5.59 -11.13 5.04
N SER A 111 -5.33 -12.37 4.59
CA SER A 111 -4.35 -13.30 5.17
C SER A 111 -4.18 -14.54 4.30
N GLY A 112 -2.95 -15.07 4.19
CA GLY A 112 -2.68 -16.41 3.65
C GLY A 112 -2.92 -16.61 2.14
N GLY A 113 -3.08 -15.52 1.37
CA GLY A 113 -3.27 -15.54 -0.08
C GLY A 113 -2.14 -14.84 -0.84
N ASN A 114 -2.42 -14.47 -2.09
CA ASN A 114 -1.56 -13.60 -2.88
C ASN A 114 -2.18 -12.21 -3.02
N ASP A 115 -1.34 -11.19 -2.94
CA ASP A 115 -1.58 -9.88 -3.49
C ASP A 115 -1.35 -9.93 -5.01
N TYR A 116 -2.17 -9.23 -5.76
CA TYR A 116 -2.07 -9.15 -7.22
C TYR A 116 -1.90 -7.70 -7.61
N CYS A 117 -0.93 -7.40 -8.47
CA CYS A 117 -0.70 -6.02 -8.88
C CYS A 117 -0.09 -5.88 -10.27
N ASP A 118 -0.35 -4.74 -10.89
CA ASP A 118 0.27 -4.32 -12.14
C ASP A 118 0.32 -2.79 -12.23
N VAL A 119 1.04 -2.31 -13.24
CA VAL A 119 0.98 -0.91 -13.65
C VAL A 119 0.32 -0.86 -15.01
N SER A 120 -0.72 -0.06 -15.18
CA SER A 120 -1.58 -0.08 -16.35
C SER A 120 -1.66 1.29 -17.02
N SER A 121 -1.57 1.29 -18.35
CA SER A 121 -1.84 2.45 -19.19
C SER A 121 -3.11 2.27 -20.03
N ILE A 122 -4.04 1.41 -19.61
CA ILE A 122 -5.31 1.20 -20.33
C ILE A 122 -6.17 2.47 -20.35
N ALA A 123 -6.25 3.16 -19.20
CA ALA A 123 -6.94 4.45 -19.14
C ALA A 123 -6.20 5.55 -19.91
N GLY A 124 -4.92 5.35 -20.25
CA GLY A 124 -4.03 6.32 -20.88
C GLY A 124 -2.67 6.34 -20.19
N TYR A 125 -1.83 7.31 -20.54
CA TYR A 125 -0.51 7.48 -19.93
C TYR A 125 -0.23 8.96 -19.69
N ASN A 126 0.23 9.31 -18.49
CA ASN A 126 0.65 10.67 -18.15
C ASN A 126 2.01 10.74 -17.43
N ILE A 127 2.21 9.89 -16.43
CA ILE A 127 3.39 9.90 -15.57
C ILE A 127 4.01 8.50 -15.57
N ALA A 128 5.34 8.43 -15.68
CA ALA A 128 6.06 7.17 -15.54
C ALA A 128 5.90 6.64 -14.11
N MET A 129 5.75 5.33 -13.97
CA MET A 129 5.53 4.70 -12.67
C MET A 129 6.40 3.45 -12.55
N ARG A 130 7.03 3.32 -11.38
CA ARG A 130 7.81 2.14 -10.99
C ARG A 130 7.31 1.64 -9.64
N VAL A 131 6.89 0.39 -9.56
CA VAL A 131 6.41 -0.25 -8.33
C VAL A 131 7.46 -1.23 -7.85
N VAL A 132 7.92 -1.05 -6.62
CA VAL A 132 8.92 -1.88 -5.96
C VAL A 132 8.30 -2.49 -4.70
N PRO A 133 8.01 -3.79 -4.70
CA PRO A 133 7.63 -4.50 -3.47
C PRO A 133 8.81 -4.53 -2.49
N THR A 134 8.56 -4.24 -1.21
CA THR A 134 9.63 -4.10 -0.21
C THR A 134 10.27 -5.42 0.22
N ASN A 135 9.57 -6.55 0.03
CA ASN A 135 10.10 -7.86 0.43
C ASN A 135 11.19 -8.41 -0.50
N GLY A 136 11.43 -7.78 -1.66
CA GLY A 136 12.42 -8.20 -2.65
C GLY A 136 12.15 -9.54 -3.35
N ALA A 137 11.16 -10.32 -2.89
CA ALA A 137 10.75 -11.59 -3.49
C ALA A 137 9.83 -11.40 -4.70
N CYS A 138 9.15 -10.26 -4.76
CA CYS A 138 8.28 -9.91 -5.87
C CYS A 138 8.96 -9.06 -6.95
N PRO A 139 8.59 -9.24 -8.22
CA PRO A 139 9.18 -8.48 -9.32
C PRO A 139 8.82 -7.00 -9.24
N THR A 140 9.80 -6.15 -9.52
CA THR A 140 9.58 -4.72 -9.77
C THR A 140 8.82 -4.53 -11.09
N ILE A 141 7.84 -3.63 -11.09
CA ILE A 141 7.00 -3.30 -12.24
C ILE A 141 7.35 -1.90 -12.73
N ILE A 142 7.56 -1.72 -14.03
CA ILE A 142 8.02 -0.46 -14.64
C ILE A 142 7.12 -0.10 -15.84
N CYS A 143 6.60 1.11 -15.81
CA CYS A 143 5.95 1.78 -16.93
C CYS A 143 6.57 3.16 -17.19
N ARG A 144 7.43 3.26 -18.22
CA ARG A 144 8.15 4.50 -18.57
C ARG A 144 7.70 5.17 -19.87
N GLY A 145 6.63 4.65 -20.51
CA GLY A 145 6.00 5.24 -21.70
C GLY A 145 6.96 5.96 -22.65
N GLN A 146 7.85 5.23 -23.33
CA GLN A 146 8.69 5.82 -24.37
C GLN A 146 8.10 5.57 -25.76
N ASN A 147 8.09 6.62 -26.59
CA ASN A 147 7.87 6.55 -28.04
C ASN A 147 6.58 5.84 -28.47
N GLY A 148 5.46 6.09 -27.79
CA GLY A 148 4.18 5.50 -28.16
C GLY A 148 4.11 3.98 -28.01
N LYS A 149 5.07 3.36 -27.30
CA LYS A 149 5.03 1.96 -26.90
C LYS A 149 4.91 1.87 -25.38
N SER A 150 3.77 1.32 -25.02
CA SER A 150 3.16 1.18 -23.72
C SER A 150 4.05 0.49 -22.68
N CYS A 151 3.68 0.61 -21.41
CA CYS A 151 4.34 0.01 -20.24
C CYS A 151 5.02 -1.36 -20.53
N PRO A 152 6.36 -1.44 -20.68
CA PRO A 152 7.02 -2.69 -21.13
C PRO A 152 6.79 -3.88 -20.19
N SER A 153 6.53 -3.60 -18.92
CA SER A 153 6.21 -4.60 -17.90
C SER A 153 4.82 -4.39 -17.27
N GLY A 154 3.99 -3.55 -17.89
CA GLY A 154 2.67 -3.16 -17.40
C GLY A 154 1.56 -3.40 -18.41
N TYR A 155 0.30 -3.31 -17.97
CA TYR A 155 -0.86 -3.62 -18.80
C TYR A 155 -1.19 -2.46 -19.75
N TYR A 156 -1.55 -2.74 -21.01
CA TYR A 156 -1.83 -1.71 -22.02
C TYR A 156 -2.84 -2.17 -23.08
N PRO A 157 -3.47 -1.24 -23.82
CA PRO A 157 -4.47 -1.60 -24.84
C PRO A 157 -3.89 -2.56 -25.90
N GLY A 158 -4.51 -3.74 -26.04
CA GLY A 158 -4.06 -4.80 -26.95
C GLY A 158 -2.82 -5.58 -26.49
N GLY A 159 -2.33 -5.33 -25.28
CA GLY A 159 -1.23 -6.07 -24.65
C GLY A 159 -1.69 -7.31 -23.88
N PRO A 160 -0.75 -8.21 -23.50
CA PRO A 160 -1.04 -9.34 -22.62
C PRO A 160 -1.37 -8.84 -21.20
N ASP A 161 -2.04 -9.68 -20.41
CA ASP A 161 -2.16 -9.47 -18.96
C ASP A 161 -0.76 -9.48 -18.32
N MET A 162 -0.47 -8.45 -17.52
CA MET A 162 0.83 -8.25 -16.87
C MET A 162 0.76 -8.37 -15.35
N THR A 163 -0.37 -8.81 -14.80
CA THR A 163 -0.60 -9.02 -13.37
C THR A 163 0.52 -9.84 -12.75
N LYS A 164 1.05 -9.36 -11.63
CA LYS A 164 2.05 -10.04 -10.79
C LYS A 164 1.40 -10.51 -9.50
N ALA A 165 1.70 -11.74 -9.11
CA ALA A 165 1.28 -12.29 -7.82
C ALA A 165 2.43 -12.17 -6.80
N CYS A 166 2.08 -11.82 -5.58
CA CYS A 166 2.95 -11.62 -4.43
C CYS A 166 2.37 -12.30 -3.21
N ALA A 167 3.18 -12.90 -2.34
CA ALA A 167 2.65 -13.45 -1.08
C ALA A 167 2.07 -12.34 -0.19
N SER A 168 0.78 -12.44 0.17
CA SER A 168 0.09 -11.42 0.97
C SER A 168 0.65 -11.27 2.38
N GLY A 169 0.52 -10.06 2.95
CA GLY A 169 0.96 -9.76 4.32
C GLY A 169 2.47 -9.84 4.54
N SER A 170 3.26 -9.96 3.46
CA SER A 170 4.72 -10.06 3.53
C SER A 170 5.44 -8.86 2.93
N THR A 171 4.71 -7.94 2.30
CA THR A 171 5.30 -6.83 1.55
C THR A 171 4.48 -5.56 1.66
N ASP A 172 5.19 -4.43 1.68
CA ASP A 172 4.66 -3.14 1.30
C ASP A 172 4.96 -2.88 -0.18
N TYR A 173 4.40 -1.81 -0.75
CA TYR A 173 4.62 -1.41 -2.12
C TYR A 173 5.08 0.04 -2.20
N ASP A 174 6.30 0.27 -2.71
CA ASP A 174 6.80 1.60 -3.03
C ASP A 174 6.51 1.94 -4.50
N VAL A 175 5.64 2.92 -4.72
CA VAL A 175 5.21 3.42 -6.02
C VAL A 175 5.95 4.72 -6.33
N TYR A 176 6.96 4.67 -7.18
CA TYR A 176 7.74 5.82 -7.61
C TYR A 176 7.15 6.44 -8.87
N LEU A 177 6.73 7.69 -8.78
CA LEU A 177 6.41 8.53 -9.94
C LEU A 177 7.69 9.07 -10.57
N CYS A 178 7.73 9.15 -11.91
CA CYS A 178 8.93 9.51 -12.66
C CYS A 178 10.14 8.58 -12.41
N GLY A 179 9.88 7.31 -12.07
CA GLY A 179 10.88 6.30 -11.68
C GLY A 179 11.32 5.31 -12.76
#